data_AF-A0A8H3ATA8-F1
#
_entry.id   AF-A0A8H3ATA8-F1
#
_cell.length_a   1.000
_cell.length_b   1.000
_cell.length_c   1.000
_cell.angle_alpha   90.00
_cell.angle_beta   90.00
_cell.angle_gamma   90.00
#
_symmetry.space_group_name_H-M   'P 1'
#
loop_
_entity.id
_entity.type
_entity.pdbx_description
1 polymer ?
#
loop_
_entity_poly.entity_id
_entity_poly.type
_entity_poly.pdbx_seq_one_letter_code
_entity_poly.pdbx_strand_id
1 'polypeptide(L)'
;MYLAGSTTTLHIVVVLFFMMALYPEVAQRAQAEIDSVVGRGRLPDFTDRESLPYVEALLQELMRMSPPTPLGFPHTVTEDIEFRGYRIPKGASINPNIWMILHDPKHYSSPHTFTPDRYLKPVPDPDPRKYNFGFGRRVCPGLHVANDTAWIMCVGVLTLFDIRAGEELNQRVREIGGRESPRLFELCEGFGAGLPLSFEYKITVRDQAAVELLESGA
;
A
#
# COMPACT_ATOMS: atom_id res chain seq x y z
N MET A 1 -7.29 20.23 -1.55
CA MET A 1 -7.60 18.96 -2.24
C MET A 1 -6.45 18.50 -3.12
N TYR A 2 -5.94 19.34 -4.04
CA TYR A 2 -4.89 18.95 -4.99
C TYR A 2 -3.64 18.32 -4.33
N LEU A 3 -3.02 19.01 -3.36
CA LEU A 3 -1.83 18.50 -2.67
C LEU A 3 -2.08 17.15 -1.99
N ALA A 4 -3.14 17.04 -1.18
CA ALA A 4 -3.44 15.82 -0.44
C ALA A 4 -3.78 14.64 -1.35
N GLY A 5 -4.57 14.87 -2.41
CA GLY A 5 -4.99 13.82 -3.34
C GLY A 5 -3.87 13.34 -4.27
N SER A 6 -2.93 14.22 -4.64
CA SER A 6 -1.82 13.85 -5.52
C SER A 6 -0.71 13.12 -4.77
N THR A 7 -0.22 13.65 -3.65
CA THR A 7 0.97 13.10 -2.97
C THR A 7 0.70 11.76 -2.28
N THR A 8 -0.48 11.59 -1.68
CA THR A 8 -0.82 10.34 -0.98
C THR A 8 -1.12 9.19 -1.95
N THR A 9 -1.76 9.48 -3.08
CA THR A 9 -1.98 8.48 -4.14
C THR A 9 -0.66 8.11 -4.80
N LEU A 10 0.20 9.10 -5.10
CA LEU A 10 1.56 8.87 -5.61
C LEU A 10 2.35 7.96 -4.66
N HIS A 11 2.25 8.18 -3.35
CA HIS A 11 2.90 7.33 -2.35
C HIS A 11 2.54 5.86 -2.52
N ILE A 12 1.24 5.55 -2.60
CA ILE A 12 0.78 4.16 -2.77
C ILE A 12 1.30 3.55 -4.07
N VAL A 13 1.32 4.33 -5.16
CA VAL A 13 1.83 3.87 -6.45
C VAL A 13 3.34 3.62 -6.40
N VAL A 14 4.13 4.54 -5.83
CA VAL A 14 5.59 4.32 -5.69
C VAL A 14 5.88 3.11 -4.83
N VAL A 15 5.12 2.91 -3.73
CA VAL A 15 5.22 1.73 -2.88
C VAL A 15 4.83 0.46 -3.64
N LEU A 16 3.83 0.50 -4.53
CA LEU A 16 3.52 -0.61 -5.44
C LEU A 16 4.75 -0.98 -6.27
N PHE A 17 5.38 -0.03 -6.97
CA PHE A 17 6.57 -0.32 -7.79
C PHE A 17 7.72 -0.91 -6.96
N PHE A 18 7.97 -0.35 -5.79
CA PHE A 18 9.00 -0.84 -4.87
C PHE A 18 8.70 -2.25 -4.38
N MET A 19 7.48 -2.52 -3.92
CA MET A 19 7.12 -3.84 -3.41
C MET A 19 7.04 -4.89 -4.51
N MET A 20 6.58 -4.55 -5.73
CA MET A 20 6.58 -5.49 -6.85
C MET A 20 8.01 -5.80 -7.32
N ALA A 21 8.92 -4.83 -7.25
CA ALA A 21 10.34 -5.06 -7.51
C ALA A 21 10.98 -6.03 -6.50
N LEU A 22 10.60 -5.92 -5.23
CA LEU A 22 11.12 -6.78 -4.14
C LEU A 22 10.42 -8.14 -4.03
N TYR A 23 9.14 -8.21 -4.39
CA TYR A 23 8.27 -9.39 -4.26
C TYR A 23 7.62 -9.75 -5.60
N PRO A 24 8.42 -10.12 -6.62
CA PRO A 24 7.90 -10.44 -7.94
C PRO A 24 6.94 -11.63 -7.93
N GLU A 25 7.06 -12.55 -6.99
CA GLU A 25 6.12 -13.67 -6.82
C GLU A 25 4.72 -13.21 -6.40
N VAL A 26 4.62 -12.12 -5.64
CA VAL A 26 3.36 -11.50 -5.25
C VAL A 26 2.72 -10.85 -6.48
N ALA A 27 3.52 -10.16 -7.30
CA ALA A 27 3.08 -9.58 -8.57
C ALA A 27 2.54 -10.67 -9.51
N GLN A 28 3.30 -11.76 -9.69
CA GLN A 28 2.93 -12.88 -10.56
C GLN A 28 1.62 -13.55 -10.15
N ARG A 29 1.35 -13.68 -8.84
CA ARG A 29 0.08 -14.23 -8.36
C ARG A 29 -1.10 -13.29 -8.63
N ALA A 30 -0.92 -11.98 -8.46
CA ALA A 30 -1.95 -10.99 -8.80
C ALA A 30 -2.21 -10.97 -10.31
N GLN A 31 -1.15 -11.01 -11.12
CA GLN A 31 -1.21 -11.14 -12.57
C GLN A 31 -2.01 -12.36 -13.01
N ALA A 32 -1.77 -13.53 -12.39
CA ALA A 32 -2.51 -14.75 -12.70
C ALA A 32 -4.00 -14.66 -12.35
N GLU A 33 -4.36 -14.00 -11.24
CA GLU A 33 -5.76 -13.73 -10.90
C GLU A 33 -6.42 -12.84 -11.96
N ILE A 34 -5.77 -11.72 -12.32
CA ILE A 34 -6.25 -10.80 -13.35
C ILE A 34 -6.49 -11.53 -14.67
N ASP A 35 -5.51 -12.31 -15.12
CA ASP A 35 -5.60 -13.03 -16.40
C ASP A 35 -6.72 -14.07 -16.38
N SER A 36 -6.98 -14.70 -15.24
CA SER A 36 -8.05 -15.70 -15.10
C SER A 36 -9.46 -15.09 -15.07
N VAL A 37 -9.61 -13.88 -14.52
CA VAL A 37 -10.91 -13.25 -14.29
C VAL A 37 -11.27 -12.28 -15.42
N VAL A 38 -10.34 -11.42 -15.79
CA VAL A 38 -10.53 -10.36 -16.79
C VAL A 38 -10.16 -10.86 -18.19
N GLY A 39 -9.20 -11.78 -18.27
CA GLY A 39 -8.59 -12.20 -19.52
C GLY A 39 -7.48 -11.27 -19.99
N ARG A 40 -7.05 -11.44 -21.24
CA ARG A 40 -5.93 -10.69 -21.86
C ARG A 40 -6.36 -9.75 -22.98
N GLY A 41 -7.68 -9.59 -23.19
CA GLY A 41 -8.25 -8.86 -24.33
C GLY A 41 -8.77 -7.45 -24.03
N ARG A 42 -8.72 -7.01 -22.77
CA ARG A 42 -9.05 -5.63 -22.36
C ARG A 42 -8.30 -5.25 -21.08
N LEU A 43 -8.28 -3.95 -20.77
CA LEU A 43 -7.89 -3.49 -19.44
C LEU A 43 -9.01 -3.78 -18.42
N PRO A 44 -8.66 -4.07 -17.14
CA PRO A 44 -9.62 -4.15 -16.06
C PRO A 44 -10.32 -2.82 -15.82
N ASP A 45 -11.57 -2.87 -15.39
CA ASP A 45 -12.33 -1.71 -14.93
C ASP A 45 -12.92 -1.95 -13.53
N PHE A 46 -13.65 -0.97 -12.99
CA PHE A 46 -14.19 -1.07 -11.63
C PHE A 46 -15.21 -2.18 -11.41
N THR A 47 -15.81 -2.72 -12.48
CA THR A 47 -16.76 -3.85 -12.39
C THR A 47 -16.07 -5.17 -12.08
N ASP A 48 -14.77 -5.27 -12.37
CA ASP A 48 -13.96 -6.47 -12.09
C ASP A 48 -13.55 -6.57 -10.60
N ARG A 49 -13.62 -5.47 -9.85
CA ARG A 49 -12.98 -5.36 -8.53
C ARG A 49 -13.42 -6.42 -7.52
N GLU A 50 -14.72 -6.70 -7.46
CA GLU A 50 -15.24 -7.70 -6.52
C GLU A 50 -14.78 -9.13 -6.86
N SER A 51 -14.35 -9.36 -8.11
CA SER A 51 -13.85 -10.64 -8.60
C SER A 51 -12.32 -10.76 -8.51
N LEU A 52 -11.62 -9.75 -8.01
CA LEU A 52 -10.15 -9.71 -7.88
C LEU A 52 -9.71 -9.60 -6.40
N PRO A 53 -10.05 -10.59 -5.54
CA PRO A 53 -9.79 -10.51 -4.11
C PRO A 53 -8.29 -10.48 -3.77
N TYR A 54 -7.41 -11.12 -4.54
CA TYR A 54 -5.96 -11.06 -4.29
C TYR A 54 -5.38 -9.69 -4.64
N VAL A 55 -5.84 -9.05 -5.72
CA VAL A 55 -5.46 -7.65 -6.03
C VAL A 55 -5.94 -6.69 -4.93
N GLU A 56 -7.16 -6.88 -4.42
CA GLU A 56 -7.70 -6.10 -3.30
C GLU A 56 -6.86 -6.30 -2.03
N ALA A 57 -6.51 -7.55 -1.70
CA ALA A 57 -5.64 -7.90 -0.59
C ALA A 57 -4.22 -7.31 -0.74
N LEU A 58 -3.69 -7.29 -1.96
CA LEU A 58 -2.40 -6.67 -2.27
C LEU A 58 -2.45 -5.16 -1.99
N LEU A 59 -3.49 -4.46 -2.45
CA LEU A 59 -3.66 -3.04 -2.18
C LEU A 59 -3.76 -2.74 -0.67
N GLN A 60 -4.51 -3.57 0.07
CA GLN A 60 -4.56 -3.48 1.53
C GLN A 60 -3.15 -3.64 2.12
N GLU A 61 -2.37 -4.63 1.68
CA GLU A 61 -1.04 -4.87 2.24
C GLU A 61 -0.04 -3.74 1.94
N LEU A 62 -0.09 -3.15 0.74
CA LEU A 62 0.72 -1.97 0.39
C LEU A 62 0.41 -0.81 1.34
N MET A 63 -0.87 -0.51 1.54
CA MET A 63 -1.32 0.54 2.44
C MET A 63 -0.96 0.25 3.91
N ARG A 64 -0.94 -1.02 4.33
CA ARG A 64 -0.55 -1.41 5.69
C ARG A 64 0.94 -1.21 5.94
N MET A 65 1.78 -1.71 5.03
CA MET A 65 3.25 -1.66 5.17
C MET A 65 3.79 -0.24 5.13
N SER A 66 3.27 0.59 4.22
CA SER A 66 3.73 1.97 4.06
C SER A 66 2.53 2.93 4.02
N PRO A 67 1.96 3.26 5.19
CA PRO A 67 0.85 4.18 5.29
C PRO A 67 1.30 5.60 4.91
N PRO A 68 0.62 6.33 4.00
CA PRO A 68 1.06 7.66 3.57
C PRO A 68 1.14 8.72 4.69
N THR A 69 0.43 8.50 5.81
CA THR A 69 0.46 9.39 6.99
C THR A 69 0.67 8.55 8.26
N PRO A 70 1.91 8.10 8.54
CA PRO A 70 2.18 7.14 9.61
C PRO A 70 1.86 7.65 11.03
N LEU A 71 1.92 8.97 11.25
CA LEU A 71 1.52 9.63 12.49
C LEU A 71 0.17 10.36 12.36
N GLY A 72 -0.58 10.09 11.29
CA GLY A 72 -1.79 10.82 10.91
C GLY A 72 -1.58 12.33 10.89
N PHE A 73 -2.65 13.06 11.23
CA PHE A 73 -2.59 14.51 11.45
C PHE A 73 -2.78 14.82 12.93
N PRO A 74 -2.10 15.83 13.48
CA PRO A 74 -2.31 16.23 14.87
C PRO A 74 -3.75 16.69 15.12
N HIS A 75 -4.35 16.20 16.20
CA HIS A 75 -5.62 16.67 16.75
C HIS A 75 -5.35 17.55 17.97
N THR A 76 -6.15 18.61 18.14
CA THR A 76 -6.09 19.46 19.34
C THR A 76 -7.28 19.18 20.24
N VAL A 77 -7.02 18.97 21.53
CA VAL A 77 -8.08 18.78 22.52
C VAL A 77 -8.78 20.12 22.81
N THR A 78 -10.11 20.16 22.73
CA THR A 78 -10.90 21.40 22.85
C THR A 78 -11.26 21.79 24.28
N GLU A 79 -11.18 20.84 25.21
CA GLU A 79 -11.44 20.97 26.64
C GLU A 79 -10.57 19.97 27.40
N ASP A 80 -10.49 20.09 28.73
CA ASP A 80 -9.79 19.08 29.52
C ASP A 80 -10.54 17.76 29.43
N ILE A 81 -9.84 16.67 29.10
CA ILE A 81 -10.43 15.32 29.06
C ILE A 81 -9.68 14.38 30.00
N GLU A 82 -10.40 13.43 30.58
CA GLU A 82 -9.81 12.28 31.25
C GLU A 82 -9.89 11.06 30.34
N PHE A 83 -8.75 10.43 30.08
CA PHE A 83 -8.68 9.22 29.27
C PHE A 83 -7.80 8.18 29.95
N ARG A 84 -8.39 7.02 30.29
CA ARG A 84 -7.68 5.91 30.95
C ARG A 84 -6.90 6.34 32.21
N GLY A 85 -7.45 7.27 32.99
CA GLY A 85 -6.83 7.79 34.21
C GLY A 85 -5.81 8.93 33.98
N TYR A 86 -5.58 9.34 32.73
CA TYR A 86 -4.73 10.49 32.40
C TYR A 86 -5.57 11.74 32.14
N ARG A 87 -5.20 12.87 32.74
CA ARG A 87 -5.71 14.18 32.35
C ARG A 87 -4.95 14.68 31.13
N ILE A 88 -5.68 14.94 30.05
CA ILE A 88 -5.15 15.57 28.84
C ILE A 88 -5.72 16.99 28.79
N PRO A 89 -4.88 18.02 28.94
CA PRO A 89 -5.35 19.39 29.06
C PRO A 89 -5.87 19.92 27.72
N LYS A 90 -6.80 20.87 27.79
CA LYS A 90 -7.22 21.69 26.65
C LYS A 90 -6.00 22.28 25.94
N GLY A 91 -6.00 22.21 24.62
CA GLY A 91 -4.91 22.69 23.78
C GLY A 91 -3.78 21.66 23.56
N ALA A 92 -3.78 20.53 24.27
CA ALA A 92 -2.83 19.45 23.99
C ALA A 92 -2.98 18.93 22.54
N SER A 93 -1.85 18.57 21.93
CA SER A 93 -1.80 17.92 20.62
C SER A 93 -1.73 16.41 20.77
N ILE A 94 -2.56 15.68 20.04
CA ILE A 94 -2.63 14.22 20.01
C ILE A 94 -2.38 13.76 18.57
N ASN A 95 -1.37 12.92 18.38
CA ASN A 95 -1.06 12.32 17.09
C ASN A 95 -1.43 10.83 17.13
N PRO A 96 -2.27 10.33 16.20
CA PRO A 96 -2.53 8.90 16.10
C PRO A 96 -1.31 8.21 15.47
N ASN A 97 -0.66 7.30 16.20
CA ASN A 97 0.40 6.48 15.63
C ASN A 97 -0.19 5.35 14.76
N ILE A 98 -0.60 5.72 13.55
CA ILE A 98 -1.22 4.81 12.57
C ILE A 98 -0.26 3.67 12.22
N TRP A 99 1.02 3.95 12.01
CA TRP A 99 2.00 2.92 11.69
C TRP A 99 2.07 1.84 12.78
N MET A 100 2.09 2.24 14.06
CA MET A 100 2.08 1.29 15.18
C MET A 100 0.79 0.47 15.23
N ILE A 101 -0.37 1.07 14.96
CA ILE A 101 -1.65 0.34 14.90
C ILE A 101 -1.59 -0.73 13.80
N LEU A 102 -1.08 -0.38 12.62
CA LEU A 102 -0.98 -1.25 11.45
C LEU A 102 0.13 -2.32 11.54
N HIS A 103 0.96 -2.24 12.57
CA HIS A 103 2.05 -3.19 12.85
C HIS A 103 1.93 -3.83 14.24
N ASP A 104 0.80 -3.66 14.94
CA ASP A 104 0.59 -4.28 16.25
C ASP A 104 0.43 -5.80 16.09
N PRO A 105 1.33 -6.64 16.65
CA PRO A 105 1.27 -8.09 16.53
C PRO A 105 0.03 -8.70 17.20
N LYS A 106 -0.71 -7.93 18.02
CA LYS A 106 -2.01 -8.36 18.57
C LYS A 106 -3.12 -8.39 17.52
N HIS A 107 -2.98 -7.61 16.46
CA HIS A 107 -4.00 -7.41 15.44
C HIS A 107 -3.55 -7.91 14.06
N TYR A 108 -2.25 -7.85 13.76
CA TYR A 108 -1.68 -8.26 12.49
C TYR A 108 -0.71 -9.43 12.65
N SER A 109 -0.93 -10.49 11.88
CA SER A 109 -0.13 -11.71 11.93
C SER A 109 1.22 -11.54 11.21
N SER A 110 2.36 -11.72 11.88
CA SER A 110 3.68 -11.41 11.27
C SER A 110 3.72 -10.00 10.66
N PRO A 111 3.61 -8.93 11.49
CA PRO A 111 3.35 -7.57 11.01
C PRO A 111 4.45 -6.96 10.14
N HIS A 112 5.65 -7.54 10.15
CA HIS A 112 6.78 -7.06 9.34
C HIS A 112 6.98 -7.82 8.03
N THR A 113 6.23 -8.91 7.82
CA THR A 113 6.26 -9.67 6.56
C THR A 113 5.24 -9.09 5.59
N PHE A 114 5.68 -8.80 4.37
CA PHE A 114 4.79 -8.38 3.29
C PHE A 114 4.06 -9.59 2.70
N THR A 115 2.79 -9.75 3.03
CA THR A 115 1.98 -10.84 2.48
C THR A 115 0.51 -10.43 2.33
N PRO A 116 -0.04 -10.42 1.10
CA PRO A 116 -1.47 -10.20 0.89
C PRO A 116 -2.36 -11.29 1.51
N ASP A 117 -1.84 -12.52 1.68
CA ASP A 117 -2.62 -13.67 2.15
C ASP A 117 -3.28 -13.45 3.52
N ARG A 118 -2.80 -12.51 4.31
CA ARG A 118 -3.41 -12.13 5.59
C ARG A 118 -4.88 -11.69 5.46
N TYR A 119 -5.29 -11.17 4.30
CA TYR A 119 -6.66 -10.71 4.05
C TYR A 119 -7.54 -11.76 3.36
N LEU A 120 -6.96 -12.90 2.97
CA LEU A 120 -7.68 -13.99 2.28
C LEU A 120 -7.99 -15.18 3.20
N LYS A 121 -7.59 -15.10 4.46
CA LYS A 121 -7.89 -16.11 5.49
C LYS A 121 -9.38 -16.10 5.84
N PRO A 122 -9.93 -17.22 6.37
CA PRO A 122 -11.31 -17.25 6.88
C PRO A 122 -11.60 -16.17 7.93
N VAL A 123 -10.59 -15.86 8.75
CA VAL A 123 -10.58 -14.70 9.63
C VAL A 123 -9.47 -13.78 9.14
N PRO A 124 -9.79 -12.74 8.34
CA PRO A 124 -8.79 -11.84 7.79
C PRO A 124 -8.28 -10.88 8.86
N ASP A 125 -7.02 -10.44 8.69
CA ASP A 125 -6.47 -9.33 9.48
C ASP A 125 -7.29 -8.04 9.24
N PRO A 126 -7.32 -7.08 10.19
CA PRO A 126 -8.13 -5.88 10.06
C PRO A 126 -7.79 -5.03 8.84
N ASP A 127 -8.82 -4.56 8.12
CA ASP A 127 -8.64 -3.69 6.96
C ASP A 127 -7.88 -2.40 7.33
N PRO A 128 -6.68 -2.16 6.76
CA PRO A 128 -5.84 -1.02 7.12
C PRO A 128 -6.45 0.32 6.73
N ARG A 129 -7.40 0.35 5.77
CA ARG A 129 -8.08 1.57 5.32
C ARG A 129 -8.90 2.23 6.42
N LYS A 130 -9.37 1.44 7.39
CA LYS A 130 -10.08 1.95 8.59
C LYS A 130 -9.21 2.89 9.44
N TYR A 131 -7.88 2.80 9.30
CA TYR A 131 -6.92 3.62 10.05
C TYR A 131 -6.17 4.59 9.14
N ASN A 132 -5.79 4.17 7.93
CA ASN A 132 -5.06 5.01 6.98
C ASN A 132 -5.81 6.24 6.53
N PHE A 133 -7.14 6.15 6.44
CA PHE A 133 -7.98 7.29 6.13
C PHE A 133 -8.43 8.04 7.39
N GLY A 134 -7.88 7.72 8.55
CA GLY A 134 -8.31 8.29 9.83
C GLY A 134 -9.69 7.78 10.27
N PHE A 135 -10.15 8.29 11.40
CA PHE A 135 -11.37 7.81 12.05
C PHE A 135 -12.13 8.94 12.75
N GLY A 136 -13.42 8.70 13.00
CA GLY A 136 -14.32 9.65 13.64
C GLY A 136 -14.61 10.87 12.76
N ARG A 137 -14.84 12.03 13.40
CA ARG A 137 -15.30 13.27 12.74
C ARG A 137 -14.34 13.85 11.68
N ARG A 138 -13.11 13.35 11.59
CA ARG A 138 -12.05 13.85 10.69
C ARG A 138 -11.54 12.76 9.75
N VAL A 139 -12.36 11.73 9.50
CA VAL A 139 -12.10 10.74 8.46
C VAL A 139 -11.85 11.43 7.11
N CYS A 140 -10.93 10.87 6.34
CA CYS A 140 -10.46 11.44 5.08
C CYS A 140 -11.65 11.63 4.12
N PRO A 141 -11.90 12.87 3.65
CA PRO A 141 -12.97 13.13 2.69
C PRO A 141 -12.65 12.55 1.30
N GLY A 142 -11.38 12.24 1.02
CA GLY A 142 -10.92 11.68 -0.26
C GLY A 142 -10.84 10.16 -0.30
N LEU A 143 -11.34 9.45 0.73
CA LEU A 143 -11.19 8.00 0.88
C LEU A 143 -11.55 7.23 -0.39
N HIS A 144 -12.75 7.45 -0.92
CA HIS A 144 -13.26 6.71 -2.07
C HIS A 144 -12.40 6.97 -3.31
N VAL A 145 -12.15 8.25 -3.63
CA VAL A 145 -11.33 8.63 -4.79
C VAL A 145 -9.92 8.04 -4.70
N ALA A 146 -9.26 8.15 -3.55
CA ALA A 146 -7.91 7.65 -3.36
C ALA A 146 -7.85 6.12 -3.45
N ASN A 147 -8.78 5.42 -2.79
CA ASN A 147 -8.86 3.97 -2.79
C ASN A 147 -9.12 3.41 -4.19
N ASP A 148 -10.03 4.03 -4.95
CA ASP A 148 -10.40 3.57 -6.28
C ASP A 148 -9.31 3.92 -7.31
N THR A 149 -8.70 5.09 -7.19
CA THR A 149 -7.56 5.49 -8.03
C THR A 149 -6.35 4.57 -7.80
N ALA A 150 -6.03 4.27 -6.54
CA ALA A 150 -4.93 3.36 -6.22
C ALA A 150 -5.21 1.94 -6.72
N TRP A 151 -6.47 1.48 -6.61
CA TRP A 151 -6.88 0.17 -7.11
C TRP A 151 -6.76 0.07 -8.64
N ILE A 152 -7.31 1.03 -9.39
CA ILE A 152 -7.26 0.99 -10.86
C ILE A 152 -5.83 1.13 -11.39
N MET A 153 -4.99 1.93 -10.74
CA MET A 153 -3.56 2.02 -11.06
C MET A 153 -2.83 0.70 -10.75
N CYS A 154 -3.12 0.07 -9.61
CA CYS A 154 -2.53 -1.21 -9.23
C CYS A 154 -2.84 -2.30 -10.26
N VAL A 155 -4.13 -2.51 -10.54
CA VAL A 155 -4.56 -3.56 -11.46
C VAL A 155 -4.09 -3.28 -12.90
N GLY A 156 -4.12 -2.02 -13.34
CA GLY A 156 -3.64 -1.63 -14.67
C GLY A 156 -2.15 -1.87 -14.86
N VAL A 157 -1.32 -1.46 -13.87
CA VAL A 157 0.13 -1.72 -13.89
C VAL A 157 0.41 -3.21 -13.95
N LEU A 158 -0.25 -4.02 -13.11
CA LEU A 158 -0.05 -5.47 -13.06
C LEU A 158 -0.56 -6.17 -14.32
N THR A 159 -1.59 -5.65 -14.98
CA THR A 159 -2.07 -6.20 -16.25
C THR A 159 -1.00 -6.14 -17.34
N LEU A 160 -0.21 -5.06 -17.34
CA LEU A 160 0.65 -4.69 -18.46
C LEU A 160 2.14 -4.95 -18.24
N PHE A 161 2.63 -4.81 -17.01
CA PHE A 161 4.06 -4.72 -16.74
C PHE A 161 4.58 -5.73 -15.73
N ASP A 162 5.81 -6.16 -15.97
CA ASP A 162 6.69 -6.79 -14.99
C ASP A 162 7.68 -5.77 -14.45
N ILE A 163 7.82 -5.74 -13.13
CA ILE A 163 8.69 -4.81 -12.41
C ILE A 163 9.75 -5.62 -11.68
N ARG A 164 11.03 -5.30 -11.89
CA ARG A 164 12.17 -5.98 -11.27
C ARG A 164 13.12 -4.98 -10.64
N ALA A 165 13.65 -5.34 -9.47
CA ALA A 165 14.69 -4.56 -8.80
C ALA A 165 15.96 -4.49 -9.66
N GLY A 166 16.55 -3.29 -9.76
CA GLY A 166 17.89 -3.09 -10.29
C GLY A 166 18.97 -3.58 -9.33
N GLU A 167 20.22 -3.61 -9.80
CA GLU A 167 21.34 -4.16 -9.00
C GLU A 167 21.58 -3.35 -7.72
N GLU A 168 21.43 -2.03 -7.78
CA GLU A 168 21.56 -1.17 -6.60
C GLU A 168 20.56 -1.54 -5.50
N LEU A 169 19.28 -1.69 -5.84
CA LEU A 169 18.26 -2.07 -4.86
C LEU A 169 18.55 -3.47 -4.30
N ASN A 170 18.92 -4.42 -5.16
CA ASN A 170 19.29 -5.77 -4.72
C ASN A 170 20.46 -5.75 -3.73
N GLN A 171 21.47 -4.92 -3.99
CA GLN A 171 22.62 -4.76 -3.09
C GLN A 171 22.21 -4.17 -1.74
N ARG A 172 21.45 -3.08 -1.72
CA ARG A 172 20.94 -2.47 -0.48
C ARG A 172 20.09 -3.47 0.33
N VAL A 173 19.25 -4.25 -0.34
CA VAL A 173 18.44 -5.31 0.29
C VAL A 173 19.34 -6.39 0.93
N ARG A 174 20.44 -6.79 0.29
CA ARG A 174 21.41 -7.73 0.88
C ARG A 174 22.08 -7.15 2.12
N GLU A 175 22.46 -5.87 2.09
CA GLU A 175 23.16 -5.18 3.20
C GLU A 175 22.30 -5.04 4.46
N ILE A 176 20.99 -4.86 4.30
CA ILE A 176 20.06 -4.84 5.45
C ILE A 176 19.71 -6.23 5.97
N GLY A 177 20.16 -7.32 5.32
CA GLY A 177 19.89 -8.70 5.72
C GLY A 177 18.73 -9.37 4.98
N GLY A 178 18.34 -8.86 3.81
CA GLY A 178 17.27 -9.38 2.96
C GLY A 178 15.96 -8.59 3.07
N ARG A 179 15.03 -8.86 2.15
CA ARG A 179 13.74 -8.13 2.05
C ARG A 179 12.80 -8.35 3.25
N GLU A 180 12.99 -9.45 3.98
CA GLU A 180 12.26 -9.77 5.22
C GLU A 180 12.93 -9.17 6.47
N SER A 181 14.02 -8.43 6.30
CA SER A 181 14.75 -7.86 7.43
C SER A 181 13.87 -6.84 8.18
N PRO A 182 13.92 -6.80 9.52
CA PRO A 182 13.30 -5.73 10.28
C PRO A 182 13.90 -4.34 9.97
N ARG A 183 15.01 -4.29 9.23
CA ARG A 183 15.67 -3.06 8.74
C ARG A 183 15.18 -2.60 7.37
N LEU A 184 14.13 -3.22 6.80
CA LEU A 184 13.57 -2.81 5.50
C LEU A 184 13.20 -1.32 5.45
N PHE A 185 12.81 -0.77 6.59
CA PHE A 185 12.49 0.65 6.75
C PHE A 185 13.66 1.59 6.45
N GLU A 186 14.92 1.12 6.50
CA GLU A 186 16.10 1.90 6.12
C GLU A 186 16.15 2.21 4.62
N LEU A 187 15.37 1.49 3.80
CA LEU A 187 15.22 1.76 2.38
C LEU A 187 14.13 2.80 2.10
N CYS A 188 13.53 3.41 3.13
CA CYS A 188 12.48 4.41 3.01
C CYS A 188 12.86 5.71 3.72
N GLU A 189 12.39 6.82 3.18
CA GLU A 189 12.47 8.16 3.77
C GLU A 189 11.69 8.24 5.10
N GLY A 190 12.00 9.27 5.90
CA GLY A 190 11.14 9.69 7.01
C GLY A 190 10.95 8.66 8.12
N PHE A 191 12.00 8.35 8.87
CA PHE A 191 11.98 7.39 9.99
C PHE A 191 11.28 6.06 9.66
N GLY A 192 11.37 5.61 8.40
CA GLY A 192 10.96 4.27 8.01
C GLY A 192 9.52 4.07 7.54
N ALA A 193 8.73 5.14 7.42
CA ALA A 193 7.34 5.06 6.97
C ALA A 193 7.00 6.06 5.84
N GLY A 194 8.01 6.70 5.26
CA GLY A 194 7.89 7.55 4.08
C GLY A 194 8.02 6.77 2.76
N LEU A 195 8.27 7.52 1.68
CA LEU A 195 8.50 6.97 0.35
C LEU A 195 9.77 6.09 0.35
N PRO A 196 9.86 5.04 -0.47
CA PRO A 196 11.13 4.39 -0.77
C PRO A 196 12.19 5.40 -1.22
N LEU A 197 13.42 5.26 -0.73
CA LEU A 197 14.58 5.98 -1.25
C LEU A 197 14.72 5.70 -2.74
N SER A 198 15.19 6.68 -3.52
CA SER A 198 15.42 6.48 -4.96
C SER A 198 16.19 5.19 -5.24
N PHE A 199 15.68 4.40 -6.18
CA PHE A 199 16.21 3.09 -6.54
C PHE A 199 16.07 2.83 -8.04
N GLU A 200 17.03 2.13 -8.62
CA GLU A 200 16.92 1.64 -9.99
C GLU A 200 15.99 0.43 -10.08
N TYR A 201 15.17 0.39 -11.12
CA TYR A 201 14.29 -0.72 -11.43
C TYR A 201 14.16 -0.90 -12.94
N LYS A 202 13.76 -2.10 -13.35
CA LYS A 202 13.45 -2.44 -14.74
C LYS A 202 11.96 -2.70 -14.86
N ILE A 203 11.29 -1.93 -15.74
CA ILE A 203 9.91 -2.20 -16.16
C ILE A 203 9.97 -2.80 -17.56
N THR A 204 9.30 -3.92 -17.76
CA THR A 204 9.09 -4.54 -19.07
C THR A 204 7.62 -4.81 -19.29
N VAL A 205 7.14 -4.67 -20.52
CA VAL A 205 5.81 -5.20 -20.88
C VAL A 205 5.84 -6.72 -20.71
N ARG A 206 4.79 -7.30 -20.11
CA ARG A 206 4.77 -8.71 -19.70
C ARG A 206 4.98 -9.67 -20.87
N ASP A 207 4.21 -9.48 -21.93
CA ASP A 207 4.15 -10.36 -23.09
C ASP A 207 3.48 -9.67 -24.29
N GLN A 208 3.35 -10.40 -25.40
CA GLN A 208 2.75 -9.91 -26.64
C GLN A 208 1.30 -9.44 -26.46
N ALA A 209 0.50 -10.09 -25.62
CA ALA A 209 -0.89 -9.68 -25.40
C ALA A 209 -0.95 -8.33 -24.67
N ALA A 210 -0.05 -8.08 -23.72
CA ALA A 210 0.07 -6.76 -23.09
C ALA A 210 0.56 -5.67 -24.06
N VAL A 211 1.42 -6.02 -25.03
CA VAL A 211 1.80 -5.09 -26.11
C VAL A 211 0.60 -4.74 -26.97
N GLU A 212 -0.17 -5.75 -27.41
CA GLU A 212 -1.38 -5.56 -28.21
C GLU A 212 -2.42 -4.67 -27.50
N LEU A 213 -2.60 -4.86 -26.18
CA LEU A 213 -3.46 -4.00 -25.37
C LEU A 213 -3.00 -2.54 -25.40
N LEU A 214 -1.71 -2.27 -25.21
CA LEU A 214 -1.15 -0.92 -25.25
C LEU A 214 -1.31 -0.26 -26.63
N GLU A 215 -1.14 -1.02 -27.70
CA GLU A 215 -1.24 -0.53 -29.08
C GLU A 215 -2.70 -0.31 -29.52
N SER A 216 -3.63 -1.10 -28.97
CA SER A 216 -5.06 -1.02 -29.31
C SER A 216 -5.78 0.22 -28.76
N GLY A 217 -5.18 0.93 -27.79
CA GLY A 217 -5.77 2.12 -27.16
C GLY A 217 -7.03 1.83 -26.35
N ALA A 218 -7.20 0.58 -25.89
CA ALA A 218 -8.34 0.11 -25.11
C ALA A 218 -8.48 0.80 -23.75
#